data_AF-A0A7Y5USR2-F1
#
_entry.id   AF-A0A7Y5USR2-F1
#
_cell.length_a   1.000
_cell.length_b   1.000
_cell.length_c   1.000
_cell.angle_alpha   90.00
_cell.angle_beta   90.00
_cell.angle_gamma   90.00
#
_symmetry.space_group_name_H-M   'P 1'
#
loop_
_entity.id
_entity.type
_entity.pdbx_description
1 polymer ?
#
loop_
_entity_poly.entity_id
_entity_poly.type
_entity_poly.pdbx_seq_one_letter_code
_entity_poly.pdbx_strand_id
1 'polypeptide(L)'
;LLSGCKVAAGVRFAAVGGSTARQLKESGFEASWTGDGGARELAQKLEITGKNSVFWPCAAEALPELEEGLKERGVALQRLAVYRTRVVTGAQLSSDVDVRVYMSPSAVEAGLAWERANPGRATERLALGHSTAKALEAAALPARAPACSSAPITDELVAELSRLVRKTVSQR
;
A
#
# COMPACT_ATOMS: atom_id res chain seq x y z
N LEU A 1 18.66 6.09 1.88
CA LEU A 1 19.37 4.82 2.18
C LEU A 1 20.38 4.41 1.10
N LEU A 2 20.17 4.72 -0.19
CA LEU A 2 21.12 4.33 -1.26
C LEU A 2 21.96 5.49 -1.83
N SER A 3 21.71 6.74 -1.40
CA SER A 3 22.49 7.89 -1.87
C SER A 3 23.98 7.72 -1.55
N GLY A 4 24.83 7.85 -2.57
CA GLY A 4 26.28 7.69 -2.45
C GLY A 4 26.79 6.23 -2.45
N CYS A 5 25.90 5.23 -2.54
CA CYS A 5 26.32 3.84 -2.65
C CYS A 5 26.78 3.50 -4.07
N LYS A 6 27.89 2.76 -4.20
CA LYS A 6 28.30 2.13 -5.46
C LYS A 6 27.62 0.77 -5.59
N VAL A 7 26.99 0.53 -6.73
CA VAL A 7 26.31 -0.73 -7.04
C VAL A 7 27.14 -1.49 -8.07
N ALA A 8 27.21 -2.82 -7.92
CA ALA A 8 27.93 -3.66 -8.87
C ALA A 8 27.34 -3.54 -10.28
N ALA A 9 28.20 -3.67 -11.29
CA ALA A 9 27.76 -3.66 -12.68
C ALA A 9 26.74 -4.79 -12.94
N GLY A 10 25.68 -4.49 -13.71
CA GLY A 10 24.64 -5.46 -14.09
C GLY A 10 23.47 -5.58 -13.11
N VAL A 11 23.49 -4.89 -11.95
CA VAL A 11 22.33 -4.84 -11.06
C VAL A 11 21.22 -3.98 -11.68
N ARG A 12 20.00 -4.48 -11.66
CA ARG A 12 18.79 -3.78 -12.09
C ARG A 12 17.86 -3.53 -10.91
N PHE A 13 17.13 -2.41 -10.96
CA PHE A 13 16.19 -2.02 -9.93
C PHE A 13 14.75 -2.14 -10.43
N ALA A 14 13.84 -2.53 -9.55
CA ALA A 14 12.41 -2.53 -9.84
C ALA A 14 11.64 -1.91 -8.67
N ALA A 15 10.54 -1.23 -8.98
CA ALA A 15 9.71 -0.56 -7.99
C ALA A 15 8.22 -0.80 -8.26
N VAL A 16 7.46 -1.12 -7.22
CA VAL A 16 6.00 -1.36 -7.29
C VAL A 16 5.18 -0.06 -7.29
N GLY A 17 5.81 1.11 -7.23
CA GLY A 17 5.05 2.35 -7.20
C GLY A 17 5.88 3.56 -7.59
N GLY A 18 5.20 4.54 -8.17
CA GLY A 18 5.83 5.77 -8.67
C GLY A 18 6.62 6.53 -7.60
N SER A 19 6.19 6.52 -6.33
CA SER A 19 6.92 7.15 -5.23
C SER A 19 8.25 6.45 -4.92
N THR A 20 8.28 5.11 -4.95
CA THR A 20 9.50 4.32 -4.77
C THR A 20 10.44 4.50 -5.96
N ALA A 21 9.91 4.51 -7.19
CA ALA A 21 10.69 4.76 -8.39
C ALA A 21 11.34 6.16 -8.39
N ARG A 22 10.60 7.18 -7.95
CA ARG A 22 11.14 8.54 -7.79
C ARG A 22 12.29 8.59 -6.78
N GLN A 23 12.14 7.94 -5.63
CA GLN A 23 13.20 7.88 -4.62
C GLN A 23 14.46 7.13 -5.10
N LEU A 24 14.29 6.07 -5.91
CA LEU A 24 15.43 5.41 -6.57
C LEU A 24 16.16 6.39 -7.48
N LYS A 25 15.42 7.14 -8.31
CA LYS A 25 15.97 8.13 -9.24
C LYS A 25 16.70 9.26 -8.52
N GLU A 26 16.12 9.80 -7.46
CA GLU A 26 16.77 10.81 -6.59
C GLU A 26 18.04 10.26 -5.92
N SER A 27 18.13 8.94 -5.73
CA SER A 27 19.33 8.27 -5.23
C SER A 27 20.34 7.93 -6.32
N GLY A 28 20.09 8.28 -7.59
CA GLY A 28 20.97 8.03 -8.74
C GLY A 28 20.74 6.71 -9.47
N PHE A 29 19.62 6.03 -9.21
CA PHE A 29 19.29 4.73 -9.82
C PHE A 29 18.01 4.79 -10.66
N GLU A 30 18.04 4.26 -11.87
CA GLU A 30 16.84 4.13 -12.71
C GLU A 30 16.22 2.74 -12.54
N ALA A 31 14.90 2.69 -12.36
CA ALA A 31 14.16 1.43 -12.27
C ALA A 31 13.95 0.87 -13.68
N SER A 32 14.39 -0.37 -13.91
CA SER A 32 14.10 -1.10 -15.16
C SER A 32 12.63 -1.52 -15.27
N TRP A 33 11.89 -1.48 -14.16
CA TRP A 33 10.46 -1.73 -14.14
C TRP A 33 9.77 -0.91 -13.05
N THR A 34 8.62 -0.34 -13.42
CA THR A 34 7.67 0.33 -12.52
C THR A 34 6.25 -0.05 -12.88
N GLY A 35 5.40 -0.36 -11.90
CA GLY A 35 3.99 -0.64 -12.13
C GLY A 35 3.20 -0.73 -10.83
N ASP A 36 1.88 -0.55 -10.91
CA ASP A 36 1.01 -0.36 -9.73
C ASP A 36 0.24 -1.64 -9.32
N GLY A 37 0.37 -2.76 -10.03
CA GLY A 37 -0.35 -4.01 -9.74
C GLY A 37 0.25 -4.87 -8.63
N GLY A 38 1.14 -4.31 -7.80
CA GLY A 38 1.61 -4.95 -6.58
C GLY A 38 2.73 -5.98 -6.77
N ALA A 39 2.98 -6.74 -5.70
CA ALA A 39 4.04 -7.75 -5.61
C ALA A 39 3.90 -8.89 -6.65
N ARG A 40 2.66 -9.32 -6.94
CA ARG A 40 2.39 -10.38 -7.92
C ARG A 40 2.68 -9.94 -9.34
N GLU A 41 2.28 -8.73 -9.73
CA GLU A 41 2.60 -8.20 -11.07
C GLU A 41 4.12 -8.06 -11.23
N LEU A 42 4.80 -7.50 -10.21
CA LEU A 42 6.25 -7.39 -10.21
C LEU A 42 6.90 -8.77 -10.43
N ALA A 43 6.45 -9.81 -9.72
CA ALA A 43 6.95 -11.17 -9.88
C ALA A 43 6.81 -11.70 -11.32
N GLN A 44 5.79 -11.29 -12.07
CA GLN A 44 5.58 -11.71 -13.47
C GLN A 44 6.42 -10.89 -14.45
N LYS A 45 6.58 -9.59 -14.20
CA LYS A 45 7.24 -8.65 -15.12
C LYS A 45 8.75 -8.60 -15.00
N LEU A 46 9.31 -9.08 -13.89
CA LEU A 46 10.76 -9.17 -13.71
C LEU A 46 11.38 -10.11 -14.75
N GLU A 47 12.13 -9.56 -15.71
CA GLU A 47 12.86 -10.30 -16.74
C GLU A 47 14.13 -10.94 -16.17
N ILE A 48 13.97 -11.96 -15.33
CA ILE A 48 15.06 -12.62 -14.61
C ILE A 48 15.13 -14.09 -15.04
N THR A 49 16.34 -14.55 -15.34
CA THR A 49 16.63 -15.96 -15.67
C THR A 49 17.06 -16.71 -14.41
N GLY A 50 16.89 -18.04 -14.38
CA GLY A 50 17.16 -18.86 -13.17
C GLY A 50 18.61 -18.85 -12.63
N LYS A 51 19.56 -18.16 -13.29
CA LYS A 51 20.93 -17.96 -12.78
C LYS A 51 21.07 -16.67 -11.95
N ASN A 52 20.05 -15.81 -11.98
CA ASN A 52 20.05 -14.52 -11.30
C ASN A 52 19.21 -14.61 -10.02
N SER A 53 19.60 -13.85 -9.00
CA SER A 53 18.84 -13.72 -7.76
C SER A 53 18.24 -12.34 -7.60
N VAL A 54 17.14 -12.26 -6.87
CA VAL A 54 16.50 -11.00 -6.46
C VAL A 54 16.87 -10.72 -5.02
N PHE A 55 17.35 -9.51 -4.73
CA PHE A 55 17.48 -9.01 -3.37
C PHE A 55 16.32 -8.08 -3.07
N TRP A 56 15.59 -8.34 -1.99
CA TRP A 56 14.35 -7.62 -1.68
C TRP A 56 14.38 -7.03 -0.27
N PRO A 57 14.78 -5.74 -0.15
CA PRO A 57 14.55 -4.95 1.05
C PRO A 57 13.05 -4.69 1.22
N CYS A 58 12.46 -5.15 2.33
CA CYS A 58 11.02 -5.05 2.55
C CYS A 58 10.65 -4.84 4.03
N ALA A 59 9.36 -4.65 4.29
CA ALA A 59 8.83 -4.71 5.64
C ALA A 59 8.96 -6.14 6.19
N ALA A 60 9.13 -6.28 7.50
CA ALA A 60 9.05 -7.58 8.17
C ALA A 60 7.74 -8.29 7.86
N GLU A 61 6.63 -7.53 7.79
CA GLU A 61 5.28 -8.01 7.49
C GLU A 61 4.94 -8.02 6.00
N ALA A 62 5.92 -7.88 5.09
CA ALA A 62 5.63 -7.90 3.65
C ALA A 62 4.98 -9.22 3.24
N LEU A 63 3.88 -9.11 2.49
CA LEU A 63 3.09 -10.24 1.98
C LEU A 63 3.94 -11.16 1.08
N PRO A 64 3.63 -12.47 1.00
CA PRO A 64 4.51 -13.45 0.36
C PRO A 64 4.42 -13.49 -1.17
N GLU A 65 3.54 -12.71 -1.81
CA GLU A 65 3.23 -12.93 -3.24
C GLU A 65 4.41 -12.70 -4.19
N LEU A 66 5.37 -11.83 -3.81
CA LEU A 66 6.60 -11.66 -4.60
C LEU A 66 7.50 -12.89 -4.48
N GLU A 67 7.65 -13.42 -3.28
CA GLU A 67 8.47 -14.60 -2.99
C GLU A 67 7.89 -15.85 -3.65
N GLU A 68 6.58 -16.06 -3.49
CA GLU A 68 5.86 -17.15 -4.13
C GLU A 68 5.95 -17.05 -5.66
N GLY A 69 5.65 -15.89 -6.23
CA GLY A 69 5.67 -15.71 -7.69
C GLY A 69 7.06 -15.87 -8.32
N LEU A 70 8.14 -15.50 -7.62
CA LEU A 70 9.51 -15.72 -8.09
C LEU A 70 9.94 -17.18 -7.92
N LYS A 71 9.56 -17.82 -6.81
CA LYS A 71 9.83 -19.24 -6.55
C LYS A 71 9.18 -20.15 -7.60
N GLU A 72 7.94 -19.86 -7.99
CA GLU A 72 7.23 -20.57 -9.08
C GLU A 72 7.99 -20.51 -10.41
N ARG A 73 8.78 -19.46 -10.62
CA ARG A 73 9.61 -19.25 -11.81
C ARG A 73 11.04 -19.81 -11.66
N GLY A 74 11.35 -20.46 -10.54
CA GLY A 74 12.70 -20.96 -10.25
C GLY A 74 13.74 -19.86 -9.99
N VAL A 75 13.30 -18.65 -9.63
CA VAL A 75 14.17 -17.50 -9.33
C VAL A 75 14.44 -17.45 -7.83
N ALA A 76 15.72 -17.41 -7.45
CA ALA A 76 16.11 -17.27 -6.05
C ALA A 76 15.82 -15.84 -5.54
N LEU A 77 15.20 -15.72 -4.37
CA LEU A 77 14.94 -14.45 -3.69
C LEU A 77 15.66 -14.43 -2.34
N GLN A 78 16.41 -13.36 -2.08
CA GLN A 78 16.96 -13.03 -0.77
C GLN A 78 16.14 -11.88 -0.17
N ARG A 79 15.30 -12.20 0.81
CA ARG A 79 14.52 -11.24 1.58
C ARG A 79 15.39 -10.57 2.66
N LEU A 80 15.31 -9.24 2.77
CA LEU A 80 15.88 -8.49 3.89
C LEU A 80 14.79 -7.60 4.51
N ALA A 81 14.36 -7.95 5.72
CA ALA A 81 13.47 -7.09 6.49
C ALA A 81 14.24 -5.87 7.01
N VAL A 82 13.94 -4.67 6.49
CA VAL A 82 14.65 -3.41 6.85
C VAL A 82 13.83 -2.48 7.74
N TYR A 83 12.53 -2.73 7.87
CA TYR A 83 11.64 -2.05 8.81
C TYR A 83 10.48 -2.95 9.21
N ARG A 84 9.76 -2.58 10.27
CA ARG A 84 8.52 -3.24 10.68
C ARG A 84 7.47 -2.20 11.03
N THR A 85 6.20 -2.53 10.78
CA THR A 85 5.11 -1.67 11.22
C THR A 85 4.83 -1.91 12.71
N ARG A 86 4.66 -0.83 13.49
CA ARG A 86 4.22 -0.88 14.88
C ARG A 86 2.83 -0.28 14.93
N VAL A 87 1.84 -1.11 15.25
CA VAL A 87 0.44 -0.67 15.36
C VAL A 87 0.28 0.15 16.64
N VAL A 88 -0.38 1.29 16.51
CA VAL A 88 -0.75 2.11 17.66
C VAL A 88 -1.92 1.43 18.37
N THR A 89 -1.76 1.09 19.64
CA THR A 89 -2.83 0.52 20.47
C THR A 89 -3.57 1.63 21.21
N GLY A 90 -4.87 1.42 21.47
CA GLY A 90 -5.69 2.38 22.22
C GLY A 90 -5.99 3.68 21.47
N ALA A 91 -5.90 3.69 20.14
CA ALA A 91 -6.22 4.86 19.34
C ALA A 91 -7.66 5.34 19.64
N GLN A 92 -7.79 6.60 20.02
CA GLN A 92 -9.08 7.26 20.20
C GLN A 92 -9.40 8.03 18.92
N LEU A 93 -10.43 7.61 18.20
CA LEU A 93 -10.89 8.31 17.01
C LEU A 93 -11.92 9.38 17.39
N SER A 94 -12.02 10.44 16.61
CA SER A 94 -13.12 11.39 16.78
C SER A 94 -14.44 10.72 16.38
N SER A 95 -15.42 10.80 17.27
CA SER A 95 -16.81 10.46 16.93
C SER A 95 -17.48 11.56 16.12
N ASP A 96 -16.91 12.77 16.06
CA ASP A 96 -17.48 13.91 15.34
C ASP A 96 -16.90 14.10 13.94
N VAL A 97 -17.13 13.09 13.10
CA VAL A 97 -16.74 13.11 11.68
C VAL A 97 -17.80 12.43 10.82
N ASP A 98 -18.05 13.01 9.66
CA ASP A 98 -18.92 12.42 8.63
C ASP A 98 -18.19 11.31 7.86
N VAL A 99 -16.86 11.42 7.72
CA VAL A 99 -16.03 10.47 6.95
C VAL A 99 -14.72 10.15 7.69
N ARG A 100 -14.32 8.87 7.72
CA ARG A 100 -12.99 8.40 8.11
C ARG A 100 -12.24 7.84 6.92
N VAL A 101 -11.01 8.30 6.74
CA VAL A 101 -10.10 7.79 5.69
C VAL A 101 -9.04 6.91 6.33
N TYR A 102 -8.97 5.66 5.88
CA TYR A 102 -7.93 4.72 6.26
C TYR A 102 -6.89 4.66 5.14
N MET A 103 -5.64 4.96 5.47
CA MET A 103 -4.55 5.05 4.49
C MET A 103 -3.68 3.80 4.41
N SER A 104 -3.86 2.84 5.32
CA SER A 104 -3.14 1.58 5.36
C SER A 104 -3.93 0.50 6.10
N PRO A 105 -3.63 -0.79 5.89
CA PRO A 105 -4.14 -1.89 6.72
C PRO A 105 -3.85 -1.70 8.22
N SER A 106 -2.65 -1.22 8.57
CA SER A 106 -2.27 -0.99 9.96
C SER A 106 -3.06 0.13 10.65
N ALA A 107 -3.55 1.12 9.89
CA ALA A 107 -4.45 2.14 10.42
C ALA A 107 -5.82 1.56 10.76
N VAL A 108 -6.29 0.58 9.97
CA VAL A 108 -7.53 -0.16 10.26
C VAL A 108 -7.39 -0.92 11.56
N GLU A 109 -6.28 -1.65 11.72
CA GLU A 109 -5.97 -2.40 12.93
C GLU A 109 -5.92 -1.49 14.18
N ALA A 110 -5.23 -0.35 14.07
CA ALA A 110 -5.13 0.62 15.17
C ALA A 110 -6.50 1.17 15.62
N GLY A 111 -7.41 1.41 14.66
CA GLY A 111 -8.74 1.97 14.93
C GLY A 111 -9.81 0.92 15.30
N LEU A 112 -9.54 -0.37 15.13
CA LEU A 112 -10.56 -1.41 15.17
C LEU A 112 -11.28 -1.52 16.53
N ALA A 113 -10.52 -1.44 17.63
CA ALA A 113 -11.09 -1.49 18.97
C ALA A 113 -12.07 -0.33 19.22
N TRP A 114 -11.71 0.88 18.76
CA TRP A 114 -12.55 2.05 18.87
C TRP A 114 -13.80 1.93 18.01
N GLU A 115 -13.68 1.49 16.76
CA GLU A 115 -14.81 1.31 15.84
C GLU A 115 -15.85 0.33 16.39
N ARG A 116 -15.40 -0.78 17.00
CA ARG A 116 -16.28 -1.77 17.64
C ARG A 116 -16.99 -1.24 18.88
N ALA A 117 -16.33 -0.36 19.64
CA ALA A 117 -16.91 0.25 20.82
C ALA A 117 -17.92 1.38 20.49
N ASN A 118 -17.95 1.86 19.24
CA ASN A 118 -18.75 3.02 18.81
C ASN A 118 -19.62 2.72 17.56
N PRO A 119 -20.51 1.72 17.58
CA PRO A 119 -21.29 1.31 16.40
C PRO A 119 -22.36 2.32 15.95
N GLY A 120 -22.67 3.34 16.76
CA GLY A 120 -23.90 4.11 16.70
C GLY A 120 -23.92 5.36 15.82
N ARG A 121 -22.83 5.75 15.15
CA ARG A 121 -22.83 6.91 14.25
C ARG A 121 -22.61 6.49 12.80
N ALA A 122 -23.45 7.01 11.91
CA ALA A 122 -23.29 6.89 10.46
C ALA A 122 -22.05 7.70 10.02
N THR A 123 -20.86 7.11 10.19
CA THR A 123 -19.61 7.63 9.62
C THR A 123 -19.25 6.78 8.42
N GLU A 124 -19.11 7.40 7.24
CA GLU A 124 -18.61 6.71 6.06
C GLU A 124 -17.11 6.39 6.21
N ARG A 125 -16.68 5.24 5.68
CA ARG A 125 -15.26 4.84 5.68
C ARG A 125 -14.74 4.79 4.25
N LEU A 126 -13.57 5.37 4.03
CA LEU A 126 -12.86 5.32 2.75
C LEU A 126 -11.54 4.59 2.92
N ALA A 127 -11.27 3.63 2.03
CA ALA A 127 -9.95 3.03 1.90
C ALA A 127 -9.14 3.82 0.88
N LEU A 128 -7.90 4.19 1.23
CA LEU A 128 -6.99 4.82 0.27
C LEU A 128 -6.67 3.84 -0.87
N GLY A 129 -6.37 2.57 -0.56
CA GLY A 129 -5.92 1.58 -1.55
C GLY A 129 -6.49 0.18 -1.33
N HIS A 130 -6.31 -0.69 -2.33
CA HIS A 130 -6.83 -2.07 -2.35
C HIS A 130 -6.50 -2.88 -1.09
N SER A 131 -5.26 -2.81 -0.63
CA SER A 131 -4.82 -3.51 0.59
C SER A 131 -5.59 -3.02 1.82
N THR A 132 -5.89 -1.73 1.89
CA THR A 132 -6.66 -1.12 2.98
C THR A 132 -8.14 -1.48 2.90
N ALA A 133 -8.71 -1.53 1.69
CA ALA A 133 -10.09 -1.98 1.47
C ALA A 133 -10.28 -3.43 1.93
N LYS A 134 -9.36 -4.33 1.57
CA LYS A 134 -9.36 -5.72 2.05
C LYS A 134 -9.26 -5.81 3.58
N ALA A 135 -8.47 -4.95 4.21
CA ALA A 135 -8.35 -4.93 5.67
C ALA A 135 -9.65 -4.49 6.35
N LEU A 136 -10.35 -3.49 5.80
CA LEU A 136 -11.67 -3.05 6.29
C LEU A 136 -12.74 -4.14 6.12
N GLU A 137 -12.76 -4.81 4.96
CA GLU A 137 -13.64 -5.94 4.68
C GLU A 137 -13.40 -7.09 5.67
N ALA A 138 -12.15 -7.50 5.87
CA ALA A 138 -11.79 -8.53 6.84
C ALA A 138 -12.16 -8.16 8.29
N ALA A 139 -12.23 -6.86 8.60
CA ALA A 139 -12.66 -6.34 9.88
C ALA A 139 -14.20 -6.22 10.02
N ALA A 140 -14.96 -6.58 8.98
CA ALA A 140 -16.40 -6.38 8.86
C ALA A 140 -16.82 -4.91 9.04
N LEU A 141 -15.98 -3.97 8.57
CA LEU A 141 -16.25 -2.54 8.55
C LEU A 141 -16.58 -2.12 7.11
N PRO A 142 -17.85 -1.83 6.78
CA PRO A 142 -18.22 -1.35 5.45
C PRO A 142 -17.45 -0.07 5.10
N ALA A 143 -16.87 -0.07 3.91
CA ALA A 143 -16.09 1.04 3.38
C ALA A 143 -16.26 1.15 1.87
N ARG A 144 -16.08 2.35 1.32
CA ARG A 144 -15.92 2.51 -0.13
C ARG A 144 -14.50 2.13 -0.52
N ALA A 145 -14.41 1.25 -1.51
CA ALA A 145 -13.15 0.86 -2.13
C ALA A 145 -12.63 1.99 -3.05
N PRO A 146 -11.32 2.07 -3.29
CA PRO A 146 -10.76 2.97 -4.31
C PRO A 146 -11.31 2.62 -5.71
N ALA A 147 -11.36 3.60 -6.60
CA ALA A 147 -12.00 3.47 -7.92
C ALA A 147 -11.15 2.71 -8.95
N CYS A 148 -9.92 2.32 -8.59
CA CYS A 148 -8.97 1.63 -9.47
C CYS A 148 -8.75 2.38 -10.79
N SER A 149 -8.76 3.72 -10.79
CA SER A 149 -8.57 4.50 -12.00
C SER A 149 -7.08 4.71 -12.28
N SER A 150 -6.77 5.24 -13.46
CA SER A 150 -5.40 5.64 -13.82
C SER A 150 -4.97 6.97 -13.18
N ALA A 151 -5.85 7.64 -12.43
CA ALA A 151 -5.54 8.88 -11.74
C ALA A 151 -4.73 8.61 -10.46
N PRO A 152 -3.94 9.60 -9.98
CA PRO A 152 -3.31 9.50 -8.68
C PRO A 152 -4.34 9.25 -7.58
N ILE A 153 -4.03 8.29 -6.70
CA ILE A 153 -4.92 7.83 -5.62
C ILE A 153 -5.35 8.97 -4.66
N THR A 154 -4.53 10.01 -4.54
CA THR A 154 -4.85 11.23 -3.79
C THR A 154 -5.94 12.05 -4.45
N ASP A 155 -5.95 12.13 -5.79
CA ASP A 155 -6.91 12.92 -6.55
C ASP A 155 -8.27 12.21 -6.54
N GLU A 156 -8.27 10.87 -6.63
CA GLU A 156 -9.46 10.04 -6.43
C GLU A 156 -10.07 10.27 -5.04
N LEU A 157 -9.23 10.25 -4.00
CA LEU A 157 -9.68 10.48 -2.62
C LEU A 157 -10.30 11.87 -2.47
N VAL A 158 -9.64 12.92 -2.99
CA VAL A 158 -10.14 14.30 -2.93
C VAL A 158 -11.46 14.44 -3.69
N ALA A 159 -11.58 13.81 -4.87
CA ALA A 159 -12.81 13.81 -5.64
C ALA A 159 -13.95 13.12 -4.89
N GLU A 160 -13.70 11.98 -4.24
CA GLU A 160 -14.71 11.26 -3.47
C GLU A 160 -15.12 12.01 -2.21
N LEU A 161 -14.17 12.56 -1.45
CA LEU A 161 -14.45 13.43 -0.30
C LEU A 161 -15.31 14.63 -0.72
N SER A 162 -14.99 15.26 -1.86
CA SER A 162 -15.77 16.38 -2.39
C SER A 162 -17.21 15.99 -2.74
N ARG A 163 -17.45 14.79 -3.27
CA ARG A 163 -18.79 14.28 -3.55
C ARG A 163 -19.59 14.02 -2.27
N LEU A 164 -18.94 13.44 -1.26
CA LEU A 164 -19.56 13.14 0.03
C LEU A 164 -19.98 14.41 0.76
N VAL A 165 -19.07 15.39 0.86
CA VAL A 165 -19.38 16.70 1.47
C VAL A 165 -20.57 17.36 0.79
N ARG A 166 -20.64 17.34 -0.54
CA ARG A 166 -21.77 17.91 -1.29
C ARG A 166 -23.09 17.18 -1.01
N LYS A 167 -23.09 15.85 -0.89
CA LYS A 167 -24.30 15.07 -0.54
C LYS A 167 -24.77 15.39 0.88
N THR A 168 -23.86 15.47 1.85
CA THR A 168 -24.20 15.74 3.25
C THR A 168 -24.77 17.15 3.45
N VAL A 169 -24.26 18.14 2.70
CA VAL A 169 -24.78 19.53 2.74
C VAL A 169 -26.17 19.64 2.11
N SER A 170 -26.50 18.87 1.07
CA SER A 170 -27.84 18.88 0.46
C SER A 170 -28.90 18.11 1.25
N GLN A 171 -28.53 17.37 2.29
CA GLN A 171 -29.45 16.58 3.13
C GLN A 171 -29.66 17.17 4.54
N ARG A 172 -29.04 18.31 4.86
CA ARG A 172 -29.26 19.10 6.07
C ARG A 172 -30.08 20.34 5.73
#